data_AF-A0A7W4ES60-F1
#
_entry.id   AF-A0A7W4ES60-F1
#
_cell.length_a   1.000
_cell.length_b   1.000
_cell.length_c   1.000
_cell.angle_alpha   90.00
_cell.angle_beta   90.00
_cell.angle_gamma   90.00
#
_symmetry.space_group_name_H-M   'P 1'
#
loop_
_entity.id
_entity.type
_entity.pdbx_description
1 polymer ?
#
loop_
_entity_poly.entity_id
_entity_poly.type
_entity_poly.pdbx_seq_one_letter_code
_entity_poly.pdbx_strand_id
1 'polypeptide(L)'
;MVRSMSPENSNLKPEGPEPLSRQERIAQLEEQLGQKESRLSRQVAAADKLYKNLGEESGCDFRVGRFVDADGTVWQIYNNYTNKEKPYGWLVICCGPDAKNDSGDLEAAVQGVTENSCTERWVMPYMPTGIEAVDTLHFAGVSVNILWKKGKDKDKDK
;
A
#
# COMPACT_ATOMS: atom_id res chain seq x y z
N MET A 1 60.43 2.55 10.94
CA MET A 1 58.98 2.40 11.22
C MET A 1 58.23 3.55 10.57
N VAL A 2 57.49 3.29 9.49
CA VAL A 2 56.30 4.06 9.10
C VAL A 2 55.34 3.03 8.53
N ARG A 3 54.21 2.82 9.23
CA ARG A 3 53.17 1.84 8.89
C ARG A 3 52.36 2.37 7.70
N SER A 4 52.32 1.63 6.60
CA SER A 4 51.34 1.84 5.54
C SER A 4 49.99 1.27 6.00
N MET A 5 49.10 2.14 6.46
CA MET A 5 47.69 1.82 6.70
C MET A 5 46.98 1.82 5.35
N SER A 6 46.89 0.66 4.70
CA SER A 6 45.92 0.47 3.62
C SER A 6 44.52 0.46 4.25
N PRO A 7 43.51 1.15 3.68
CA PRO A 7 42.15 0.95 4.13
C PRO A 7 41.80 -0.51 3.84
N GLU A 8 41.59 -1.28 4.90
CA GLU A 8 40.96 -2.58 4.83
C GLU A 8 39.56 -2.35 4.25
N ASN A 9 39.43 -2.43 2.92
CA ASN A 9 38.17 -2.76 2.30
C ASN A 9 37.82 -4.14 2.83
N SER A 10 37.03 -4.15 3.91
CA SER A 10 36.48 -5.30 4.59
C SER A 10 35.55 -6.05 3.63
N ASN A 11 36.14 -6.75 2.67
CA ASN A 11 35.46 -7.84 2.00
C ASN A 11 35.19 -8.88 3.08
N LEU A 12 33.93 -8.98 3.48
CA LEU A 12 33.37 -10.03 4.31
C LEU A 12 34.01 -11.38 3.91
N LYS A 13 34.67 -12.03 4.87
CA LYS A 13 35.10 -13.42 4.69
C LYS A 13 33.86 -14.26 4.36
N PRO A 14 33.88 -15.09 3.31
CA PRO A 14 32.81 -16.06 3.10
C PRO A 14 33.00 -17.21 4.08
N GLU A 15 32.11 -17.32 5.05
CA GLU A 15 31.85 -18.56 5.77
C GLU A 15 30.74 -19.30 5.02
N GLY A 16 31.09 -20.29 4.19
CA GLY A 16 30.12 -21.10 3.44
C GLY A 16 30.60 -21.50 2.04
N PRO A 17 29.90 -22.43 1.34
CA PRO A 17 30.27 -22.92 0.02
C PRO A 17 30.49 -21.73 -0.92
N GLU A 18 31.55 -21.82 -1.71
CA GLU A 18 32.17 -20.79 -2.55
C GLU A 18 31.29 -19.55 -2.83
N PRO A 19 31.70 -18.33 -2.41
CA PRO A 19 30.88 -17.13 -2.57
C PRO A 19 30.58 -16.88 -4.04
N LEU A 20 29.29 -16.81 -4.38
CA LEU A 20 28.81 -16.40 -5.69
C LEU A 20 29.58 -15.19 -6.20
N SER A 21 29.98 -15.24 -7.46
CA SER A 21 30.57 -14.10 -8.14
C SER A 21 29.64 -12.90 -8.05
N ARG A 22 30.21 -11.69 -8.17
CA ARG A 22 29.41 -10.46 -8.15
C ARG A 22 28.32 -10.48 -9.23
N GLN A 23 28.62 -11.05 -10.40
CA GLN A 23 27.67 -11.15 -11.51
C GLN A 23 26.51 -12.10 -11.19
N GLU A 24 26.79 -13.26 -10.59
CA GLU A 24 25.74 -14.21 -10.18
C GLU A 24 24.82 -13.61 -9.11
N ARG A 25 25.36 -12.84 -8.15
CA ARG A 25 24.55 -12.13 -7.15
C ARG A 25 23.64 -11.07 -7.77
N ILE A 26 24.14 -10.33 -8.77
CA ILE A 26 23.33 -9.34 -9.49
C ILE A 26 22.20 -10.04 -10.25
N ALA A 27 22.51 -11.09 -11.00
CA ALA A 27 21.51 -11.86 -11.75
C ALA A 27 20.41 -12.44 -10.84
N GLN A 28 20.78 -12.98 -9.68
CA GLN A 28 19.81 -13.46 -8.69
C GLN A 28 18.91 -12.34 -8.14
N LEU A 29 19.47 -11.16 -7.87
CA LEU A 29 18.69 -10.01 -7.41
C LEU A 29 17.73 -9.50 -8.49
N GLU A 30 18.18 -9.45 -9.74
CA GLU A 30 17.34 -9.07 -10.89
C GLU A 30 16.19 -10.06 -11.09
N GLU A 31 16.46 -11.37 -11.00
CA GLU A 31 15.43 -12.40 -11.08
C GLU A 31 14.41 -12.26 -9.94
N GLN A 32 14.87 -12.11 -8.70
CA GLN A 32 14.00 -11.91 -7.54
C GLN A 32 13.16 -10.63 -7.67
N LEU A 33 13.74 -9.55 -8.19
CA LEU A 33 13.02 -8.30 -8.43
C LEU A 33 11.93 -8.50 -9.48
N GLY A 34 12.25 -9.14 -10.61
CA GLY A 34 11.27 -9.43 -11.66
C GLY A 34 10.12 -10.31 -11.17
N GLN A 35 10.40 -11.31 -10.33
CA GLN A 35 9.37 -12.13 -9.68
C GLN A 35 8.46 -11.30 -8.77
N LYS A 36 9.03 -10.41 -7.95
CA LYS A 36 8.26 -9.51 -7.07
C LYS A 36 7.38 -8.54 -7.86
N GLU A 37 7.92 -7.91 -8.91
CA GLU A 37 7.17 -7.00 -9.77
C GLU A 37 6.01 -7.70 -10.49
N SER A 38 6.28 -8.88 -11.07
CA SER A 38 5.27 -9.72 -11.71
C SER A 38 4.14 -10.08 -10.74
N ARG A 39 4.49 -10.48 -9.52
CA ARG A 39 3.51 -10.81 -8.47
C ARG A 39 2.66 -9.61 -8.08
N LEU A 40 3.28 -8.46 -7.81
CA LEU A 40 2.56 -7.22 -7.46
C LEU A 40 1.60 -6.79 -8.57
N SER A 41 2.02 -6.90 -9.83
CA SER A 41 1.18 -6.61 -10.99
C SER A 41 -0.07 -7.49 -11.02
N ARG A 42 0.08 -8.80 -10.76
CA ARG A 42 -1.06 -9.73 -10.69
C ARG A 42 -1.98 -9.44 -9.50
N GLN A 43 -1.45 -9.10 -8.32
CA GLN A 43 -2.24 -8.74 -7.14
C GLN A 43 -3.09 -7.49 -7.42
N VAL A 44 -2.49 -6.48 -8.05
CA VAL A 44 -3.17 -5.27 -8.48
C VAL A 44 -4.30 -5.58 -9.46
N ALA A 45 -4.03 -6.42 -10.46
CA ALA A 45 -5.01 -6.81 -11.47
C ALA A 45 -6.19 -7.58 -10.86
N ALA A 46 -5.93 -8.48 -9.89
CA ALA A 46 -6.95 -9.20 -9.15
C ALA A 46 -7.87 -8.27 -8.36
N ALA A 47 -7.28 -7.32 -7.62
CA ALA A 47 -8.05 -6.33 -6.86
C ALA A 47 -8.86 -5.40 -7.77
N ASP A 48 -8.30 -4.96 -8.92
CA ASP A 48 -9.03 -4.17 -9.91
C ASP A 48 -10.17 -4.96 -10.56
N LYS A 49 -9.98 -6.26 -10.81
CA LYS A 49 -11.03 -7.16 -11.32
C LYS A 49 -12.16 -7.32 -10.31
N LEU A 50 -11.85 -7.53 -9.03
CA LEU A 50 -12.86 -7.62 -7.97
C LEU A 50 -13.66 -6.32 -7.87
N TYR A 51 -13.00 -5.16 -7.85
CA TYR A 51 -13.68 -3.86 -7.80
C TYR A 51 -14.66 -3.70 -8.96
N LYS A 52 -14.24 -4.02 -10.20
CA LYS A 52 -15.12 -3.98 -11.37
C LYS A 52 -16.31 -4.94 -11.25
N ASN A 53 -16.10 -6.12 -10.68
CA ASN A 53 -17.16 -7.11 -10.50
C ASN A 53 -18.18 -6.69 -9.43
N LEU A 54 -17.77 -5.94 -8.41
CA LEU A 54 -18.69 -5.35 -7.43
C LEU A 54 -19.58 -4.26 -8.06
N GLY A 55 -19.09 -3.58 -9.11
CA GLY A 55 -19.88 -2.63 -9.89
C GLY A 55 -20.55 -1.54 -9.03
N GLU A 56 -21.76 -1.15 -9.42
CA GLU A 56 -22.57 -0.16 -8.72
C GLU A 56 -22.97 -0.60 -7.30
N GLU A 57 -23.01 -1.92 -7.02
CA GLU A 57 -23.35 -2.45 -5.69
C GLU A 57 -22.31 -2.11 -4.63
N SER A 58 -21.06 -1.85 -5.04
CA SER A 58 -20.03 -1.35 -4.13
C SER A 58 -20.40 -0.02 -3.48
N GLY A 59 -21.21 0.79 -4.18
CA GLY A 59 -21.58 2.14 -3.81
C GLY A 59 -20.40 3.10 -3.63
N CYS A 60 -19.16 2.68 -3.93
CA CYS A 60 -17.93 3.43 -3.67
C CYS A 60 -17.23 3.76 -5.00
N ASP A 61 -17.30 5.02 -5.44
CA ASP A 61 -16.79 5.42 -6.75
C ASP A 61 -15.41 6.08 -6.71
N PHE A 62 -14.95 6.49 -5.53
CA PHE A 62 -13.73 7.27 -5.37
C PHE A 62 -12.58 6.42 -4.82
N ARG A 63 -11.55 6.19 -5.63
CA ARG A 63 -10.31 5.52 -5.16
C ARG A 63 -9.47 6.50 -4.35
N VAL A 64 -9.35 6.23 -3.06
CA VAL A 64 -8.53 7.04 -2.14
C VAL A 64 -7.05 6.66 -2.25
N GLY A 65 -6.74 5.37 -2.37
CA GLY A 65 -5.35 4.95 -2.44
C GLY A 65 -5.14 3.47 -2.74
N ARG A 66 -3.89 3.17 -3.11
CA ARG A 66 -3.36 1.82 -3.29
C ARG A 66 -1.98 1.76 -2.66
N PHE A 67 -1.73 0.78 -1.81
CA PHE A 67 -0.46 0.61 -1.13
C PHE A 67 -0.12 -0.86 -0.96
N VAL A 68 1.16 -1.14 -0.69
CA VAL A 68 1.70 -2.47 -0.44
C VAL A 68 2.20 -2.47 1.00
N ASP A 69 1.73 -3.41 1.80
CA ASP A 69 2.17 -3.57 3.18
C ASP A 69 3.50 -4.34 3.24
N ALA A 70 4.16 -4.34 4.41
CA ALA A 70 5.48 -4.95 4.61
C ALA A 70 5.48 -6.47 4.35
N ASP A 71 4.33 -7.13 4.54
CA ASP A 71 4.12 -8.54 4.22
C ASP A 71 3.94 -8.79 2.70
N GLY A 72 3.79 -7.74 1.89
CA GLY A 72 3.54 -7.83 0.46
C GLY A 72 2.05 -7.87 0.09
N THR A 73 1.14 -7.64 1.03
CA THR A 73 -0.29 -7.51 0.76
C THR A 73 -0.57 -6.20 0.03
N VAL A 74 -1.30 -6.28 -1.09
CA VAL A 74 -1.78 -5.10 -1.81
C VAL A 74 -3.13 -4.69 -1.26
N TRP A 75 -3.24 -3.44 -0.85
CA TRP A 75 -4.47 -2.82 -0.37
C TRP A 75 -4.98 -1.77 -1.36
N GLN A 76 -6.29 -1.75 -1.60
CA GLN A 76 -6.98 -0.69 -2.33
C GLN A 76 -8.12 -0.15 -1.48
N ILE A 77 -8.13 1.16 -1.25
CA ILE A 77 -9.15 1.84 -0.45
C ILE A 77 -9.98 2.73 -1.35
N TYR A 78 -11.30 2.57 -1.23
CA TYR A 78 -12.31 3.35 -1.91
C TYR A 78 -13.27 3.97 -0.90
N ASN A 79 -13.87 5.06 -1.29
CA ASN A 79 -14.88 5.78 -0.52
C ASN A 79 -16.06 6.15 -1.41
N ASN A 80 -17.22 6.32 -0.79
CA ASN A 80 -18.48 6.69 -1.43
C ASN A 80 -18.91 8.15 -1.28
N TYR A 81 -17.99 9.12 -1.21
CA TYR A 81 -18.31 10.56 -1.02
C TYR A 81 -19.46 11.14 -1.88
N THR A 82 -19.75 10.55 -3.05
CA THR A 82 -20.84 10.93 -3.94
C THR A 82 -22.22 10.42 -3.49
N ASN A 83 -22.25 9.39 -2.64
CA ASN A 83 -23.45 8.75 -2.13
C ASN A 83 -24.02 9.51 -0.93
N LYS A 84 -25.10 10.26 -1.18
CA LYS A 84 -25.80 11.05 -0.16
C LYS A 84 -26.61 10.23 0.84
N GLU A 85 -26.91 8.96 0.54
CA GLU A 85 -27.74 8.09 1.39
C GLU A 85 -26.90 7.35 2.43
N LYS A 86 -25.65 7.02 2.10
CA LYS A 86 -24.68 6.41 3.03
C LYS A 86 -23.37 7.20 3.01
N PRO A 87 -23.34 8.45 3.49
CA PRO A 87 -22.07 9.16 3.62
C PRO A 87 -21.11 8.33 4.49
N TYR A 88 -19.82 8.29 4.14
CA TYR A 88 -18.74 7.60 4.88
C TYR A 88 -18.68 6.05 4.76
N GLY A 89 -19.23 5.49 3.69
CA GLY A 89 -18.99 4.09 3.34
C GLY A 89 -17.59 3.90 2.78
N TRP A 90 -16.88 2.93 3.36
CA TRP A 90 -15.53 2.55 2.99
C TRP A 90 -15.54 1.17 2.37
N LEU A 91 -14.82 1.02 1.26
CA LEU A 91 -14.52 -0.28 0.67
C LEU A 91 -13.02 -0.48 0.68
N VAL A 92 -12.60 -1.54 1.36
CA VAL A 92 -11.20 -1.97 1.37
C VAL A 92 -11.12 -3.29 0.64
N ILE A 93 -10.28 -3.37 -0.39
CA ILE A 93 -9.97 -4.59 -1.11
C ILE A 93 -8.52 -4.95 -0.82
N CYS A 94 -8.26 -6.21 -0.51
CA CYS A 94 -6.93 -6.72 -0.27
C CYS A 94 -6.59 -7.91 -1.16
N CYS A 95 -5.31 -8.08 -1.46
CA CYS A 95 -4.80 -9.28 -2.12
C CYS A 95 -3.46 -9.64 -1.46
N GLY A 96 -3.46 -10.73 -0.70
CA GLY A 96 -2.31 -11.18 0.08
C GLY A 96 -1.15 -11.66 -0.80
N PRO A 97 0.05 -11.82 -0.22
CA PRO A 97 1.25 -12.27 -0.93
C PRO A 97 1.24 -13.77 -1.26
N ASP A 98 0.35 -14.54 -0.63
CA ASP A 98 0.42 -15.99 -0.46
C ASP A 98 -0.27 -16.84 -1.55
N ALA A 99 -0.47 -16.32 -2.77
CA ALA A 99 -0.79 -17.23 -3.88
C ALA A 99 0.42 -18.15 -4.13
N LYS A 100 0.32 -19.38 -3.62
CA LYS A 100 1.41 -20.36 -3.59
C LYS A 100 1.91 -20.80 -4.96
N ASN A 101 1.21 -20.49 -6.05
CA ASN A 101 1.47 -21.07 -7.35
C ASN A 101 1.31 -20.06 -8.49
N ASP A 102 2.14 -20.19 -9.51
CA ASP A 102 1.91 -19.69 -10.88
C ASP A 102 0.65 -20.29 -11.56
N SER A 103 -0.23 -20.95 -10.81
CA SER A 103 -1.37 -21.72 -11.33
C SER A 103 -2.66 -20.91 -11.57
N GLY A 104 -2.69 -19.61 -11.25
CA GLY A 104 -3.88 -18.75 -11.43
C GLY A 104 -4.99 -19.11 -10.42
N ASP A 105 -5.71 -18.20 -9.79
CA ASP A 105 -5.76 -16.75 -9.82
C ASP A 105 -5.34 -16.22 -8.43
N LEU A 106 -4.62 -15.11 -8.38
CA LEU A 106 -4.49 -14.36 -7.13
C LEU A 106 -5.88 -13.89 -6.71
N GLU A 107 -6.35 -14.29 -5.53
CA GLU A 107 -7.68 -13.90 -5.06
C GLU A 107 -7.59 -12.60 -4.26
N ALA A 108 -8.27 -11.58 -4.77
CA ALA A 108 -8.57 -10.39 -3.99
C ALA A 108 -9.87 -10.61 -3.21
N ALA A 109 -9.97 -10.01 -2.03
CA ALA A 109 -11.15 -10.09 -1.19
C ALA A 109 -11.57 -8.70 -0.70
N VAL A 110 -12.86 -8.54 -0.43
CA VAL A 110 -13.35 -7.39 0.32
C VAL A 110 -12.96 -7.59 1.78
N GLN A 111 -12.20 -6.65 2.32
CA GLN A 111 -11.82 -6.63 3.72
C GLN A 111 -12.87 -5.86 4.52
N GLY A 112 -13.42 -6.51 5.55
CA GLY A 112 -14.30 -5.85 6.50
C GLY A 112 -13.56 -4.77 7.29
N VAL A 113 -14.12 -3.56 7.28
CA VAL A 113 -13.71 -2.46 8.16
C VAL A 113 -14.38 -2.69 9.52
N THR A 114 -13.58 -2.87 10.57
CA THR A 114 -14.08 -3.20 11.91
C THR A 114 -14.52 -1.97 12.67
N GLU A 115 -13.87 -0.84 12.39
CA GLU A 115 -14.17 0.46 12.99
C GLU A 115 -13.77 1.58 12.03
N ASN A 116 -14.63 2.58 11.93
CA ASN A 116 -14.37 3.83 11.22
C ASN A 116 -14.71 5.01 12.13
N SER A 117 -13.78 5.96 12.24
CA SER A 117 -14.01 7.19 13.00
C SER A 117 -13.54 8.40 12.21
N CYS A 118 -14.30 9.49 12.25
CA CYS A 118 -13.91 10.78 11.69
C CYS A 118 -13.59 11.75 12.82
N THR A 119 -12.39 12.34 12.78
CA THR A 119 -11.96 13.40 13.71
C THR A 119 -11.81 14.71 12.95
N GLU A 120 -12.65 15.68 13.29
CA GLU A 120 -12.56 17.04 12.73
C GLU A 120 -11.55 17.90 13.50
N ARG A 121 -11.05 18.96 12.84
CA ARG A 121 -10.00 19.87 13.33
C ARG A 121 -10.21 20.42 14.75
N TRP A 122 -11.45 20.57 15.19
CA TRP A 122 -11.76 21.09 16.53
C TRP A 122 -11.40 20.13 17.67
N VAL A 123 -11.23 18.83 17.38
CA VAL A 123 -11.09 17.78 18.40
C VAL A 123 -9.62 17.38 18.63
N MET A 124 -8.73 17.55 17.64
CA MET A 124 -7.33 17.13 17.75
C MET A 124 -6.38 18.30 18.10
N PRO A 125 -5.64 18.25 19.22
CA PRO A 125 -4.74 19.33 19.63
C PRO A 125 -3.53 19.54 18.70
N TYR A 126 -3.19 18.56 17.86
CA TYR A 126 -2.00 18.60 16.98
C TYR A 126 -2.33 18.25 15.52
N MET A 127 -3.41 18.81 14.97
CA MET A 127 -3.75 18.58 13.56
C MET A 127 -2.76 19.30 12.63
N PRO A 128 -2.20 18.62 11.59
CA PRO A 128 -1.30 19.27 10.65
C PRO A 128 -1.98 20.46 9.94
N THR A 129 -1.20 21.51 9.66
CA THR A 129 -1.74 22.74 9.04
C THR A 129 -2.40 22.43 7.70
N GLY A 130 -3.64 22.91 7.56
CA GLY A 130 -4.43 22.77 6.33
C GLY A 130 -5.22 21.46 6.21
N ILE A 131 -5.16 20.56 7.20
CA ILE A 131 -6.08 19.42 7.31
C ILE A 131 -7.38 19.90 7.96
N GLU A 132 -8.52 19.37 7.53
CA GLU A 132 -9.85 19.65 8.07
C GLU A 132 -10.48 18.46 8.77
N ALA A 133 -10.24 17.24 8.26
CA ALA A 133 -10.71 16.01 8.85
C ALA A 133 -9.66 14.89 8.72
N VAL A 134 -9.71 13.95 9.66
CA VAL A 134 -8.98 12.68 9.60
C VAL A 134 -9.97 11.54 9.73
N ASP A 135 -10.03 10.68 8.74
CA ASP A 135 -10.71 9.40 8.86
C ASP A 135 -9.70 8.33 9.27
N THR A 136 -10.03 7.58 10.32
CA THR A 136 -9.27 6.42 10.77
C THR A 136 -10.04 5.16 10.44
N LEU A 137 -9.38 4.25 9.72
CA LEU A 137 -9.91 2.94 9.35
C LEU A 137 -9.12 1.86 10.05
N HIS A 138 -9.83 0.96 10.73
CA HIS A 138 -9.25 -0.24 11.32
C HIS A 138 -9.72 -1.47 10.54
N PHE A 139 -8.75 -2.27 10.05
CA PHE A 139 -9.03 -3.51 9.35
C PHE A 139 -7.79 -4.42 9.38
N ALA A 140 -8.00 -5.74 9.45
CA ALA A 140 -6.94 -6.75 9.38
C ALA A 140 -5.72 -6.51 10.32
N GLY A 141 -5.95 -5.94 11.51
CA GLY A 141 -4.87 -5.60 12.45
C GLY A 141 -4.03 -4.38 12.06
N VAL A 142 -4.38 -3.70 10.96
CA VAL A 142 -3.76 -2.46 10.48
C VAL A 142 -4.71 -1.28 10.72
N SER A 143 -4.13 -0.11 10.95
CA SER A 143 -4.87 1.14 11.09
C SER A 143 -4.34 2.17 10.08
N VAL A 144 -5.24 2.75 9.28
CA VAL A 144 -4.89 3.74 8.27
C VAL A 144 -5.58 5.07 8.58
N ASN A 145 -4.83 6.16 8.52
CA ASN A 145 -5.35 7.52 8.65
C ASN A 145 -5.39 8.21 7.28
N ILE A 146 -6.53 8.78 6.94
CA ILE A 146 -6.76 9.51 5.69
C ILE A 146 -7.00 10.97 6.05
N LEU A 147 -6.08 11.83 5.62
CA LEU A 147 -6.07 13.25 5.99
C LEU A 147 -6.69 14.08 4.85
N TRP A 148 -7.82 14.71 5.14
CA TRP A 148 -8.53 15.57 4.20
C TRP A 148 -8.10 17.02 4.33
N LYS A 149 -7.84 17.67 3.19
CA LYS A 149 -7.61 19.11 3.12
C LYS A 149 -8.81 19.77 2.46
N LYS A 150 -9.10 21.00 2.87
CA LYS A 150 -9.99 21.84 2.07
C LYS A 150 -9.41 21.99 0.68
N GLY A 151 -10.24 21.77 -0.35
CA GLY A 151 -9.92 22.29 -1.67
C GLY A 151 -9.71 23.80 -1.55
N LYS A 152 -8.75 24.36 -2.30
CA LYS A 152 -8.78 25.81 -2.52
C LYS A 152 -10.09 26.08 -3.24
N ASP A 153 -11.02 26.75 -2.57
CA ASP A 153 -12.12 27.40 -3.27
C ASP A 153 -11.45 28.21 -4.38
N LYS A 154 -11.74 27.89 -5.65
CA LYS A 154 -11.37 28.80 -6.73
C LYS A 154 -12.07 30.09 -6.34
N ASP A 155 -11.29 31.10 -6.00
CA ASP A 155 -11.78 32.46 -5.82
C ASP A 155 -12.72 32.72 -7.00
N LYS A 156 -14.03 32.69 -6.70
CA LYS A 156 -15.04 33.18 -7.64
C LYS A 156 -14.89 34.69 -7.52
N ASP A 157 -13.85 35.19 -8.19
CA ASP A 157 -13.66 36.62 -8.38
C ASP A 157 -14.96 37.16 -8.98
N LYS A 158 -15.58 38.02 -8.18
CA LYS A 158 -16.77 38.80 -8.47
C LYS A 158 -16.48 39.87 -9.50
#